data_AF-A0A358R2C0-F1
#
_entry.id   AF-A0A358R2C0-F1
#
_cell.length_a   1.000
_cell.length_b   1.000
_cell.length_c   1.000
_cell.angle_alpha   90.00
_cell.angle_beta   90.00
_cell.angle_gamma   90.00
#
_symmetry.space_group_name_H-M   'P 1'
#
loop_
_entity.id
_entity.type
_entity.pdbx_description
1 polymer ?
#
loop_
_entity_poly.entity_id
_entity_poly.type
_entity_poly.pdbx_seq_one_letter_code
_entity_poly.pdbx_strand_id
1 'polypeptide(L)'
;MGEPVFKAGEIAMALLGEGIPAVGPRMKTRTDALSVVKNYVNAIEGLVKFTEKPYRVMFSRQSDGRFMMLIKGSGKTLELMHNFDELTMKRFQRSFRKGMFIITSFFEEGGNLECMALTEGLGAVMYVPRDG
;
A
#
# COMPACT_ATOMS: atom_id res chain seq x y z
N MET A 1 -1.19 13.45 15.06
CA MET A 1 -0.98 12.87 13.71
C MET A 1 0.30 12.06 13.78
N GLY A 2 0.32 10.86 13.20
CA GLY A 2 1.55 10.06 13.10
C GLY A 2 2.40 10.57 11.93
N GLU A 3 3.72 10.39 11.98
CA GLU A 3 4.54 10.67 10.81
C GLU A 3 4.31 9.61 9.73
N PRO A 4 4.29 10.01 8.45
CA PRO A 4 4.10 9.05 7.36
C PRO A 4 5.31 8.14 7.22
N VAL A 5 5.04 6.85 7.00
CA VAL A 5 6.07 5.82 6.83
C VAL A 5 6.93 6.15 5.60
N PHE A 6 6.33 6.76 4.59
CA PHE A 6 7.06 7.32 3.46
C PHE A 6 6.31 8.50 2.83
N LYS A 7 7.03 9.59 2.55
CA LYS A 7 6.56 10.72 1.73
C LYS A 7 7.35 10.72 0.42
N ALA A 8 6.92 9.97 -0.59
CA ALA A 8 7.39 10.24 -1.95
C ALA A 8 6.51 9.66 -3.05
N GLY A 9 6.63 10.30 -4.22
CA GLY A 9 6.25 9.77 -5.53
C GLY A 9 4.76 9.79 -5.86
N GLU A 10 4.48 9.55 -7.14
CA GLU A 10 3.18 9.06 -7.58
C GLU A 10 2.97 7.62 -7.10
N ILE A 11 1.72 7.25 -6.85
CA ILE A 11 1.35 5.88 -6.54
C ILE A 11 1.13 5.11 -7.84
N ALA A 12 1.61 3.87 -7.87
CA ALA A 12 1.31 2.90 -8.92
C ALA A 12 0.45 1.77 -8.38
N MET A 13 -0.25 1.11 -9.31
CA MET A 13 -1.04 -0.07 -9.03
C MET A 13 -0.92 -1.07 -10.18
N ALA A 14 -0.73 -2.34 -9.83
CA ALA A 14 -0.85 -3.48 -10.73
C ALA A 14 -1.93 -4.44 -10.23
N LEU A 15 -2.48 -5.25 -11.12
CA LEU A 15 -3.37 -6.36 -10.77
C LEU A 15 -2.59 -7.67 -10.93
N LEU A 16 -2.45 -8.40 -9.84
CA LEU A 16 -1.70 -9.66 -9.81
C LEU A 16 -2.66 -10.86 -9.75
N GLY A 17 -2.26 -11.96 -10.40
CA GLY A 17 -3.04 -13.20 -10.44
C GLY A 17 -4.50 -12.96 -10.86
N GLU A 18 -5.45 -13.41 -10.03
CA GLU A 18 -6.88 -13.25 -10.28
C GLU A 18 -7.43 -11.83 -9.98
N GLY A 19 -6.66 -10.78 -10.28
CA GLY A 19 -7.07 -9.39 -10.12
C GLY A 19 -6.83 -8.79 -8.73
N ILE A 20 -5.93 -9.37 -7.93
CA ILE A 20 -5.56 -8.83 -6.61
C ILE A 20 -4.77 -7.52 -6.80
N PRO A 21 -5.24 -6.37 -6.29
CA PRO A 21 -4.51 -5.12 -6.45
C PRO A 21 -3.24 -5.11 -5.61
N ALA A 22 -2.10 -4.84 -6.24
CA ALA A 22 -0.84 -4.48 -5.61
C ALA A 22 -0.63 -2.98 -5.77
N VAL A 23 -0.47 -2.26 -4.65
CA VAL A 23 -0.37 -0.79 -4.60
C VAL A 23 0.89 -0.35 -3.86
N GLY A 24 1.50 0.73 -4.32
CA GLY A 24 2.76 1.20 -3.78
C GLY A 24 3.31 2.45 -4.46
N PRO A 25 4.27 3.14 -3.84
CA PRO A 25 4.95 4.26 -4.47
C PRO A 25 5.85 3.81 -5.61
N ARG A 26 6.02 4.71 -6.59
CA ARG A 26 6.99 4.58 -7.67
C ARG A 26 8.36 5.08 -7.23
N MET A 27 9.36 4.23 -7.36
CA MET A 27 10.76 4.52 -7.07
C MET A 27 11.58 4.52 -8.37
N LYS A 28 12.68 5.27 -8.38
CA LYS A 28 13.58 5.30 -9.54
C LYS A 28 14.46 4.06 -9.64
N THR A 29 14.79 3.45 -8.50
CA THR A 29 15.73 2.33 -8.44
C THR A 29 15.13 1.15 -7.67
N ARG A 30 15.59 -0.06 -8.03
CA ARG A 30 15.24 -1.30 -7.33
C ARG A 30 15.66 -1.28 -5.86
N THR A 31 16.81 -0.67 -5.55
CA THR A 31 17.31 -0.54 -4.17
C THR A 31 16.39 0.33 -3.31
N ASP A 32 15.91 1.46 -3.83
CA ASP A 32 14.99 2.33 -3.11
C ASP A 32 13.63 1.65 -2.92
N ALA A 33 13.12 0.97 -3.95
CA ALA A 33 11.91 0.16 -3.87
C ALA A 33 12.02 -0.91 -2.77
N LEU A 34 13.12 -1.67 -2.75
CA LEU A 34 13.38 -2.65 -1.70
C LEU A 34 13.38 -2.04 -0.30
N SER A 35 14.01 -0.88 -0.12
CA SER A 35 14.03 -0.17 1.16
C SER A 35 12.62 0.23 1.60
N VAL A 36 11.83 0.78 0.68
CA VAL A 36 10.45 1.20 0.95
C VAL A 36 9.55 0.01 1.32
N VAL A 37 9.60 -1.09 0.57
CA VAL A 37 8.81 -2.29 0.92
C VAL A 37 9.17 -2.80 2.31
N LYS A 38 10.46 -2.87 2.64
CA LYS A 38 10.91 -3.29 3.98
C LYS A 38 10.37 -2.37 5.07
N ASN A 39 10.38 -1.05 4.85
CA ASN A 39 9.83 -0.09 5.80
C ASN A 39 8.32 -0.28 6.00
N TYR A 40 7.57 -0.53 4.93
CA TYR A 40 6.14 -0.82 5.03
C TYR A 40 5.85 -2.12 5.77
N VAL A 41 6.53 -3.22 5.42
CA VAL A 41 6.36 -4.50 6.10
C VAL A 41 6.67 -4.35 7.59
N ASN A 42 7.80 -3.74 7.95
CA ASN A 42 8.19 -3.52 9.35
C ASN A 42 7.17 -2.64 10.11
N ALA A 43 6.66 -1.59 9.49
CA ALA A 43 5.68 -0.71 10.11
C ALA A 43 4.35 -1.45 10.34
N ILE A 44 3.88 -2.22 9.36
CA ILE A 44 2.65 -3.02 9.45
C ILE A 44 2.82 -4.12 10.50
N GLU A 45 3.94 -4.84 10.51
CA GLU A 45 4.26 -5.82 11.55
C GLU A 45 4.22 -5.19 12.94
N GLY A 46 4.85 -4.03 13.12
CA GLY A 46 4.84 -3.27 14.38
C GLY A 46 3.43 -2.83 14.81
N LEU A 47 2.49 -2.71 13.88
CA LEU A 47 1.09 -2.41 14.18
C LEU A 47 0.30 -3.65 14.61
N VAL A 48 0.58 -4.83 14.05
CA VAL A 48 -0.21 -6.06 14.26
C VAL A 48 0.35 -7.00 15.33
N LYS A 49 1.66 -6.97 15.60
CA LYS A 49 2.37 -7.99 16.43
C LYS A 49 1.90 -8.12 17.88
N PHE A 50 1.13 -7.16 18.40
CA PHE A 50 0.70 -7.13 19.81
C PHE A 50 -0.79 -6.87 20.00
N THR A 51 -1.62 -7.11 18.98
CA THR A 51 -3.06 -6.88 19.10
C THR A 51 -3.88 -7.91 18.36
N GLU A 52 -4.82 -8.53 19.07
CA GLU A 52 -5.88 -9.37 18.49
C GLU A 52 -7.01 -8.52 17.87
N LYS A 53 -6.98 -7.18 18.04
CA LYS A 53 -8.01 -6.31 17.50
C LYS A 53 -7.85 -6.15 16.00
N PRO A 54 -8.96 -6.15 15.24
CA PRO A 54 -8.91 -5.95 13.80
C PRO A 54 -8.36 -4.57 13.46
N TYR A 55 -7.50 -4.51 12.45
CA TYR A 55 -7.05 -3.27 11.85
C TYR A 55 -8.09 -2.76 10.84
N ARG A 56 -8.14 -1.45 10.64
CA ARG A 56 -8.99 -0.81 9.63
C ARG A 56 -8.13 -0.08 8.62
N VAL A 57 -8.29 -0.44 7.36
CA VAL A 57 -7.74 0.30 6.23
C VAL A 57 -8.72 1.41 5.86
N MET A 58 -8.25 2.65 5.82
CA MET A 58 -9.05 3.83 5.53
C MET A 58 -8.36 4.68 4.48
N PHE A 59 -9.15 5.46 3.75
CA PHE A 59 -8.65 6.50 2.87
C PHE A 59 -9.15 7.86 3.35
N SER A 60 -8.25 8.84 3.39
CA SER A 60 -8.58 10.23 3.71
C SER A 60 -8.21 11.13 2.54
N ARG A 61 -9.02 12.15 2.27
CA ARG A 61 -8.72 13.14 1.24
C ARG A 61 -7.66 14.13 1.77
N GLN A 62 -6.69 14.48 0.94
CA GLN A 62 -5.66 15.48 1.16
C GLN A 62 -6.15 16.86 0.69
N SER A 63 -5.47 17.93 1.11
CA SER A 63 -5.84 19.32 0.78
C SER A 63 -5.77 19.63 -0.72
N ASP A 64 -4.95 18.91 -1.48
CA ASP A 64 -4.81 19.01 -2.93
C ASP A 64 -5.84 18.17 -3.71
N GLY A 65 -6.78 17.52 -3.00
CA GLY A 65 -7.82 16.69 -3.57
C GLY A 65 -7.43 15.22 -3.81
N ARG A 66 -6.15 14.85 -3.64
CA ARG A 66 -5.67 13.45 -3.68
C ARG A 66 -6.08 12.71 -2.41
N PHE A 67 -5.73 11.42 -2.32
CA PHE A 67 -6.04 10.59 -1.17
C PHE A 67 -4.78 9.99 -0.54
N MET A 68 -4.86 9.75 0.76
CA MET A 68 -3.87 8.99 1.53
C MET A 68 -4.49 7.72 2.09
N MET A 69 -3.69 6.64 2.16
CA MET A 69 -4.06 5.40 2.83
C MET A 69 -3.57 5.42 4.28
N LEU A 70 -4.47 5.07 5.20
CA LEU A 70 -4.24 4.98 6.62
C LEU A 70 -4.56 3.55 7.09
N ILE A 71 -3.75 3.01 8.01
CA ILE A 71 -4.12 1.80 8.76
C ILE A 71 -4.26 2.15 10.23
N LYS A 72 -5.46 1.95 10.78
CA LYS A 72 -5.75 2.13 12.20
C LYS A 72 -5.74 0.79 12.91
N GLY A 73 -4.85 0.64 13.90
CA GLY A 73 -4.83 -0.48 14.85
C GLY A 73 -5.29 -0.04 16.24
N SER A 74 -5.03 -0.87 17.26
CA SER A 74 -5.43 -0.61 18.65
C SER A 74 -4.64 0.55 19.28
N GLY A 75 -5.05 1.79 18.97
CA GLY A 75 -4.49 3.03 19.52
C GLY A 75 -3.40 3.68 18.69
N LYS A 76 -3.00 3.08 17.56
CA LYS A 76 -2.02 3.64 16.61
C LYS A 76 -2.65 3.82 15.23
N THR A 77 -2.28 4.90 14.55
CA THR A 77 -2.61 5.14 13.15
C THR A 77 -1.31 5.23 12.37
N LEU A 78 -1.17 4.42 11.33
CA LEU A 78 -0.09 4.52 10.35
C LEU A 78 -0.59 5.27 9.12
N GLU A 79 0.09 6.36 8.77
CA GLU A 79 -0.05 7.00 7.46
C GLU A 79 0.92 6.32 6.51
N LEU A 80 0.40 5.47 5.63
CA LEU A 80 1.20 4.52 4.87
C LEU A 80 1.64 5.08 3.53
N MET A 81 0.69 5.61 2.76
CA MET A 81 0.91 6.07 1.39
C MET A 81 0.12 7.34 1.14
N HIS A 82 0.76 8.33 0.54
CA HIS A 82 0.15 9.59 0.10
C HIS A 82 -0.04 9.61 -1.42
N ASN A 83 -0.78 10.58 -1.93
CA ASN A 83 -0.87 10.91 -3.35
C ASN A 83 -1.54 9.84 -4.23
N PHE A 84 -2.51 9.10 -3.69
CA PHE A 84 -3.44 8.39 -4.55
C PHE A 84 -4.26 9.41 -5.35
N ASP A 85 -4.10 9.43 -6.66
CA ASP A 85 -5.01 10.16 -7.54
C ASP A 85 -6.39 9.49 -7.55
N GLU A 86 -7.40 10.24 -8.00
CA GLU A 86 -8.79 9.78 -7.99
C GLU A 86 -9.02 8.55 -8.89
N LEU A 87 -8.31 8.44 -10.01
CA LEU A 87 -8.44 7.31 -10.93
C LEU A 87 -7.86 6.04 -10.31
N THR A 88 -6.66 6.11 -9.74
CA THR A 88 -6.02 5.02 -9.01
C THR A 88 -6.88 4.58 -7.83
N MET A 89 -7.47 5.52 -7.09
CA MET A 89 -8.42 5.21 -6.01
C MET A 89 -9.64 4.42 -6.49
N LYS A 90 -10.30 4.89 -7.57
CA LYS A 90 -11.46 4.20 -8.15
C LYS A 90 -11.10 2.81 -8.66
N ARG A 91 -9.92 2.66 -9.28
CA ARG A 91 -9.43 1.35 -9.73
C ARG A 91 -9.17 0.42 -8.56
N PHE A 92 -8.51 0.90 -7.51
CA PHE A 92 -8.30 0.12 -6.28
C PHE A 92 -9.61 -0.37 -5.68
N GLN A 93 -10.59 0.52 -5.49
CA GLN A 93 -11.91 0.17 -4.94
C GLN A 93 -12.64 -0.89 -5.78
N ARG A 94 -12.52 -0.81 -7.12
CA ARG A 94 -13.10 -1.80 -8.03
C ARG A 94 -12.41 -3.15 -7.95
N SER A 95 -11.09 -3.19 -7.75
CA SER A 95 -10.29 -4.41 -7.69
C SER A 95 -10.27 -5.07 -6.31
N PHE A 96 -10.47 -4.30 -5.25
CA PHE A 96 -10.54 -4.79 -3.86
C PHE A 96 -11.79 -5.65 -3.55
N ARG A 97 -12.48 -6.14 -4.59
CA ARG A 97 -13.66 -7.00 -4.50
C ARG A 97 -13.41 -8.37 -3.86
N LYS A 98 -12.18 -8.77 -3.61
CA LYS A 98 -11.87 -10.04 -2.91
C LYS A 98 -11.52 -9.84 -1.44
N GLY A 99 -11.64 -8.60 -0.92
CA GLY A 99 -11.20 -8.27 0.43
C GLY A 99 -9.69 -8.40 0.62
N MET A 100 -8.92 -8.48 -0.46
CA MET A 100 -7.47 -8.69 -0.43
C MET A 100 -6.76 -7.67 -1.31
N PHE A 101 -5.61 -7.19 -0.85
CA PHE A 101 -4.69 -6.37 -1.64
C PHE A 101 -3.26 -6.52 -1.11
N ILE A 102 -2.28 -6.06 -1.86
CA ILE A 102 -0.86 -6.12 -1.50
C ILE A 102 -0.31 -4.70 -1.40
N ILE A 103 0.35 -4.40 -0.29
CA ILE A 103 1.14 -3.17 -0.12
C ILE A 103 2.58 -3.50 -0.52
N THR A 104 3.10 -2.80 -1.51
CA THR A 104 4.44 -3.03 -2.08
C THR A 104 5.04 -1.71 -2.56
N SER A 105 6.02 -1.75 -3.46
CA SER A 105 6.51 -0.59 -4.21
C SER A 105 6.87 -0.99 -5.64
N PHE A 106 7.13 0.01 -6.46
CA PHE A 106 7.46 -0.16 -7.88
C PHE A 106 8.81 0.49 -8.19
N PHE A 107 9.52 0.00 -9.19
CA PHE A 107 10.75 0.61 -9.66
C PHE A 107 10.84 0.65 -11.18
N GLU A 108 11.59 1.60 -11.73
CA GLU A 108 11.82 1.70 -13.17
C GLU A 108 13.02 0.84 -13.58
N GLU A 109 12.81 -0.05 -14.55
CA GLU A 109 13.87 -0.89 -15.13
C GLU A 109 13.62 -1.07 -16.63
N GLY A 110 14.62 -0.76 -17.46
CA GLY A 110 14.51 -0.92 -18.92
C GLY A 110 13.39 -0.11 -19.59
N GLY A 111 12.94 0.99 -18.97
CA GLY A 111 11.80 1.79 -19.45
C GLY A 111 10.43 1.25 -19.03
N ASN A 112 10.39 0.13 -18.31
CA ASN A 112 9.18 -0.43 -17.72
C ASN A 112 9.10 -0.09 -16.23
N LEU A 113 7.89 -0.14 -15.69
CA LEU A 113 7.64 -0.02 -14.26
C LEU A 113 7.39 -1.42 -13.69
N GLU A 114 8.33 -1.91 -12.91
CA GLU A 114 8.32 -3.24 -12.31
C GLU A 114 7.71 -3.22 -10.91
N CYS A 115 7.03 -4.30 -10.54
CA CYS A 115 6.35 -4.45 -9.24
C CYS A 115 7.17 -5.39 -8.33
N MET A 116 7.59 -4.91 -7.16
CA MET A 116 8.38 -5.71 -6.22
C MET A 116 7.67 -6.98 -5.75
N ALA A 117 6.33 -6.93 -5.62
CA ALA A 117 5.54 -8.11 -5.28
C ALA A 117 5.53 -9.16 -6.40
N LEU A 118 5.67 -8.74 -7.66
CA LEU A 118 5.67 -9.63 -8.81
C LEU A 118 7.08 -10.19 -9.09
N THR A 119 8.11 -9.34 -9.07
CA THR A 119 9.47 -9.73 -9.46
C THR A 119 10.24 -10.40 -8.32
N GLU A 120 10.07 -9.92 -7.08
CA GLU A 120 10.81 -10.38 -5.90
C GLU A 120 9.95 -11.14 -4.89
N GLY A 121 8.63 -11.18 -5.08
CA GLY A 121 7.71 -11.71 -4.08
C GLY A 121 7.62 -10.84 -2.80
N LEU A 122 7.97 -9.55 -2.89
CA LEU A 122 8.06 -8.66 -1.72
C LEU A 122 6.86 -7.72 -1.59
N GLY A 123 6.14 -7.84 -0.48
CA GLY A 123 5.03 -6.98 -0.09
C GLY A 123 4.29 -7.50 1.13
N ALA A 124 3.44 -6.66 1.73
CA ALA A 124 2.53 -7.07 2.80
C ALA A 124 1.16 -7.42 2.20
N VAL A 125 0.71 -8.66 2.42
CA VAL A 125 -0.65 -9.08 2.02
C VAL A 125 -1.64 -8.62 3.09
N MET A 126 -2.59 -7.79 2.67
CA MET A 126 -3.64 -7.27 3.52
C MET A 126 -4.94 -7.99 3.19
N TYR A 127 -5.51 -8.66 4.18
CA TYR A 127 -6.80 -9.33 4.06
C TYR A 127 -7.80 -8.67 5.01
N VAL A 128 -8.83 -8.08 4.43
CA VAL A 128 -9.99 -7.57 5.13
C VAL A 128 -11.10 -8.58 4.85
N PRO A 129 -11.42 -9.44 5.84
CA PRO A 129 -12.54 -10.34 5.71
C PRO A 129 -13.77 -9.52 5.37
N ARG A 130 -14.51 -9.96 4.36
CA ARG A 130 -15.91 -9.60 4.27
C ARG A 130 -16.59 -10.44 5.33
N ASP A 131 -16.94 -9.83 6.45
CA ASP A 131 -17.95 -10.44 7.30
C ASP A 131 -19.18 -10.71 6.42
N GLY A 132 -19.74 -11.93 6.54
CA GLY A 132 -20.86 -12.43 5.75
C GLY A 132 -22.15 -11.64 5.90
#